data_AF-A0A5N6C024-F1
#
_entry.id   AF-A0A5N6C024-F1
#
_cell.length_a   1.000
_cell.length_b   1.000
_cell.length_c   1.000
_cell.angle_alpha   90.00
_cell.angle_beta   90.00
_cell.angle_gamma   90.00
#
_symmetry.space_group_name_H-M   'P 1'
#
loop_
_entity.id
_entity.type
_entity.pdbx_description
1 polymer ?
#
loop_
_entity_poly.entity_id
_entity_poly.type
_entity_poly.pdbx_seq_one_letter_code
_entity_poly.pdbx_strand_id
1 'polypeptide(L)'
;MSRIAASRLLAAMVTVVCGADRLAGTVDVGDCAFAGVQDRRRGLASDAFRFPVSAVRGPVLDGCYHWWLETPVIENIRAEIVDAADLLAELELDADRPDRSARAARQGLASDPYAEQLWRALMRAEYEAGNMSRVHEAWKACLKAVAEVSADGDPHPETIALYRQLTATRRPA
;
A
#
# COMPACT_ATOMS: atom_id res chain seq x y z
N MET A 1 -14.55 -18.27 -15.99
CA MET A 1 -13.11 -18.05 -16.27
C MET A 1 -12.37 -18.14 -14.96
N SER A 2 -11.40 -19.05 -14.86
CA SER A 2 -10.77 -19.41 -13.58
C SER A 2 -9.92 -18.24 -13.02
N ARG A 3 -9.99 -18.00 -11.70
CA ARG A 3 -9.24 -16.94 -10.98
C ARG A 3 -7.73 -16.92 -11.28
N ILE A 4 -7.19 -18.05 -11.74
CA ILE A 4 -5.80 -18.24 -12.18
C ILE A 4 -5.45 -17.41 -13.43
N ALA A 5 -6.40 -17.17 -14.34
CA ALA A 5 -6.15 -16.42 -15.57
C ALA A 5 -5.99 -14.91 -15.34
N ALA A 6 -6.72 -14.34 -14.37
CA ALA A 6 -6.60 -12.93 -14.00
C ALA A 6 -5.26 -12.62 -13.31
N SER A 7 -4.75 -13.57 -12.53
CA SER A 7 -3.48 -13.45 -11.80
C SER A 7 -2.25 -13.45 -12.73
N ARG A 8 -2.30 -14.19 -13.85
CA ARG A 8 -1.28 -14.15 -14.91
C ARG A 8 -1.29 -12.84 -15.72
N LEU A 9 -2.45 -12.20 -15.85
CA LEU A 9 -2.59 -10.89 -16.50
C LEU A 9 -2.01 -9.75 -15.65
N LEU A 10 -2.06 -9.86 -14.32
CA LEU A 10 -1.47 -8.86 -13.41
C LEU A 10 0.07 -8.83 -13.48
N ALA A 11 0.71 -10.01 -13.48
CA ALA A 11 2.16 -10.13 -13.65
C ALA A 11 2.63 -9.60 -15.02
N ALA A 12 1.86 -9.86 -16.08
CA ALA A 12 2.13 -9.34 -17.41
C ALA A 12 1.88 -7.83 -17.55
N MET A 13 0.87 -7.25 -16.86
CA MET A 13 0.58 -5.82 -16.92
C MET A 13 1.59 -4.98 -16.14
N VAL A 14 2.12 -5.45 -15.01
CA VAL A 14 3.18 -4.72 -14.29
C VAL A 14 4.46 -4.61 -15.13
N THR A 15 4.75 -5.59 -16.00
CA THR A 15 5.84 -5.49 -17.00
C THR A 15 5.54 -4.46 -18.10
N VAL A 16 4.27 -4.18 -18.41
CA VAL A 16 3.87 -3.23 -19.46
C VAL A 16 3.83 -1.77 -18.96
N VAL A 17 3.64 -1.54 -17.66
CA VAL A 17 3.52 -0.18 -17.08
C VAL A 17 4.87 0.47 -16.76
N CYS A 18 5.96 -0.30 -16.67
CA CYS A 18 7.32 0.25 -16.62
C CYS A 18 7.90 0.22 -18.04
N GLY A 19 8.02 1.40 -18.66
CA GLY A 19 8.37 1.59 -20.06
C GLY A 19 9.42 0.64 -20.63
N ALA A 20 9.19 0.25 -21.88
CA ALA A 20 9.98 -0.65 -22.71
C ALA A 20 11.45 -0.26 -22.97
N ASP A 21 12.04 0.67 -22.22
CA ASP A 21 13.43 1.09 -22.41
C ASP A 21 14.25 0.90 -21.12
N ARG A 22 14.74 -0.34 -20.97
CA ARG A 22 15.99 -0.78 -20.32
C ARG A 22 15.74 -2.04 -19.50
N LEU A 23 15.85 -3.22 -20.10
CA LEU A 23 16.40 -4.40 -19.43
C LEU A 23 17.00 -5.36 -20.49
N ALA A 24 18.24 -5.06 -20.89
CA ALA A 24 19.19 -6.14 -21.12
C ALA A 24 19.61 -6.65 -19.74
N GLY A 25 18.91 -7.67 -19.24
CA GLY A 25 19.11 -8.21 -17.91
C GLY A 25 17.86 -8.95 -17.46
N THR A 26 17.79 -10.24 -17.79
CA THR A 26 16.71 -11.16 -17.45
C THR A 26 16.53 -11.26 -15.93
N VAL A 27 15.53 -10.57 -15.39
CA VAL A 27 14.92 -10.97 -14.12
C VAL A 27 13.68 -11.76 -14.50
N ASP A 28 13.72 -13.06 -14.23
CA ASP A 28 12.59 -13.96 -14.38
C ASP A 28 11.57 -13.64 -13.28
N VAL A 29 10.58 -12.80 -13.60
CA VAL A 29 9.47 -12.40 -12.71
C VAL A 29 8.38 -13.49 -12.67
N GLY A 30 8.70 -14.72 -13.08
CA GLY A 30 7.77 -15.78 -13.45
C GLY A 30 6.86 -16.35 -12.36
N ASP A 31 7.08 -16.08 -11.07
CA ASP A 31 6.30 -16.72 -9.98
C ASP A 31 5.95 -15.79 -8.79
N CYS A 32 6.07 -14.47 -8.93
CA CYS A 32 5.83 -13.55 -7.81
C CYS A 32 4.33 -13.22 -7.59
N ALA A 33 3.68 -14.09 -6.83
CA ALA A 33 2.80 -13.77 -5.69
C ALA A 33 1.78 -12.62 -5.83
N PHE A 34 0.69 -12.83 -6.59
CA PHE A 34 -0.57 -12.06 -6.43
C PHE A 34 -1.78 -13.00 -6.31
N ALA A 35 -1.64 -13.99 -5.41
CA ALA A 35 -2.73 -14.90 -5.05
C ALA A 35 -2.98 -14.81 -3.54
N GLY A 36 -3.99 -14.02 -3.15
CA GLY A 36 -4.61 -14.02 -1.83
C GLY A 36 -3.67 -13.70 -0.68
N VAL A 37 -3.42 -12.41 -0.46
CA VAL A 37 -2.60 -11.88 0.66
C VAL A 37 -3.14 -12.31 2.04
N GLN A 38 -4.45 -12.56 2.17
CA GLN A 38 -5.07 -12.81 3.47
C GLN A 38 -4.70 -14.15 4.13
N ASP A 39 -4.41 -15.20 3.36
CA ASP A 39 -4.17 -16.56 3.91
C ASP A 39 -2.68 -16.87 4.14
N ARG A 40 -1.78 -15.94 3.81
CA ARG A 40 -0.32 -16.20 3.71
C ARG A 40 0.52 -15.35 4.66
N ARG A 41 -0.03 -14.93 5.80
CA ARG A 41 0.62 -14.03 6.78
C ARG A 41 1.80 -14.64 7.55
N ARG A 42 2.11 -15.94 7.39
CA ARG A 42 3.21 -16.61 8.11
C ARG A 42 4.22 -17.20 7.13
N GLY A 43 5.33 -16.49 6.91
CA GLY A 43 6.51 -17.02 6.20
C GLY A 43 6.98 -16.25 4.97
N LEU A 44 6.36 -15.12 4.61
CA LEU A 44 6.81 -14.32 3.48
C LEU A 44 7.91 -13.33 3.88
N ALA A 45 8.98 -13.30 3.09
CA ALA A 45 10.04 -12.31 3.24
C ALA A 45 9.57 -10.94 2.73
N SER A 46 9.87 -9.88 3.46
CA SER A 46 9.62 -8.48 3.06
C SER A 46 10.14 -8.16 1.66
N ASP A 47 11.22 -8.82 1.24
CA ASP A 47 11.86 -8.57 -0.06
C ASP A 47 10.97 -8.92 -1.26
N ALA A 48 10.03 -9.88 -1.11
CA ALA A 48 9.08 -10.23 -2.18
C ALA A 48 8.13 -9.08 -2.52
N PHE A 49 7.81 -8.23 -1.54
CA PHE A 49 6.90 -7.10 -1.71
C PHE A 49 7.63 -5.77 -1.91
N ARG A 50 8.90 -5.67 -1.47
CA ARG A 50 9.70 -4.46 -1.60
C ARG A 50 9.77 -3.96 -3.04
N PHE A 51 10.14 -4.85 -3.98
CA PHE A 51 10.30 -4.45 -5.38
C PHE A 51 9.00 -3.90 -6.00
N PRO A 52 7.87 -4.65 -6.00
CA PRO A 52 6.64 -4.17 -6.62
C PRO A 52 6.09 -2.90 -5.96
N VAL A 53 6.06 -2.82 -4.63
CA VAL A 53 5.58 -1.61 -3.92
C VAL A 53 6.47 -0.41 -4.21
N SER A 54 7.79 -0.62 -4.34
CA SER A 54 8.72 0.46 -4.65
C SER A 54 8.57 1.06 -6.05
N ALA A 55 7.95 0.31 -6.97
CA ALA A 55 7.71 0.75 -8.34
C ALA A 55 6.47 1.66 -8.46
N VAL A 56 5.64 1.75 -7.41
CA VAL A 56 4.46 2.62 -7.39
C VAL A 56 4.90 4.08 -7.28
N ARG A 57 4.51 4.90 -8.27
CA ARG A 57 4.88 6.33 -8.36
C ARG A 57 3.69 7.28 -8.33
N GLY A 58 2.47 6.77 -8.34
CA GLY A 58 1.25 7.57 -8.47
C GLY A 58 0.02 6.71 -8.75
N PRO A 59 -1.08 7.33 -9.19
CA PRO A 59 -2.34 6.63 -9.47
C PRO A 59 -2.15 5.52 -10.50
N VAL A 60 -2.87 4.42 -10.29
CA VAL A 60 -2.83 3.25 -11.18
C VAL A 60 -3.26 3.65 -12.59
N LEU A 61 -2.41 3.37 -13.57
CA LEU A 61 -2.68 3.58 -14.99
C LEU A 61 -3.07 5.04 -15.32
N ASP A 62 -2.49 6.00 -14.60
CA ASP A 62 -2.70 7.42 -14.87
C ASP A 62 -2.35 7.76 -16.33
N GLY A 63 -3.25 8.49 -17.00
CA GLY A 63 -3.16 8.81 -18.43
C GLY A 63 -3.35 7.63 -19.40
N CYS A 64 -3.50 6.38 -18.92
CA CYS A 64 -3.70 5.20 -19.75
C CYS A 64 -5.18 4.88 -19.90
N TYR A 65 -5.88 5.63 -20.75
CA TYR A 65 -7.28 5.40 -21.07
C TYR A 65 -7.43 4.60 -22.36
N HIS A 66 -7.92 3.36 -22.23
CA HIS A 66 -8.29 2.54 -23.38
C HIS A 66 -9.70 1.99 -23.20
N TRP A 67 -10.44 1.90 -24.30
CA TRP A 67 -11.84 1.44 -24.32
C TRP A 67 -12.03 -0.02 -23.86
N TRP A 68 -10.97 -0.82 -23.85
CA TRP A 68 -10.97 -2.21 -23.37
C TRP A 68 -10.59 -2.33 -21.88
N LEU A 69 -10.13 -1.24 -21.26
CA LEU A 69 -9.73 -1.23 -19.86
C LEU A 69 -10.94 -0.90 -19.00
N GLU A 70 -11.55 -1.93 -18.41
CA GLU A 70 -12.73 -1.77 -17.58
C GLU A 70 -12.36 -1.25 -16.17
N THR A 71 -13.20 -0.37 -15.61
CA THR A 71 -13.03 0.17 -14.24
C THR A 71 -12.78 -0.90 -13.18
N PRO A 72 -13.47 -2.06 -13.16
CA PRO A 72 -13.22 -3.10 -12.15
C PRO A 72 -11.78 -3.63 -12.18
N VAL A 73 -11.10 -3.61 -13.34
CA VAL A 73 -9.70 -4.04 -13.45
C VAL A 73 -8.78 -3.05 -12.75
N ILE A 74 -9.02 -1.74 -12.95
CA ILE A 74 -8.24 -0.67 -12.31
C ILE A 74 -8.42 -0.72 -10.80
N GLU A 75 -9.66 -0.87 -10.32
CA GLU A 75 -9.96 -0.97 -8.89
C GLU A 75 -9.34 -2.23 -8.26
N ASN A 76 -9.35 -3.37 -8.94
CA ASN A 76 -8.68 -4.59 -8.46
C ASN A 76 -7.16 -4.40 -8.34
N ILE A 77 -6.51 -3.77 -9.33
CA ILE A 77 -5.07 -3.51 -9.26
C ILE A 77 -4.76 -2.57 -8.10
N ARG A 78 -5.55 -1.52 -7.90
CA ARG A 78 -5.40 -0.59 -6.78
C ARG A 78 -5.52 -1.33 -5.45
N ALA A 79 -6.54 -2.17 -5.29
CA ALA A 79 -6.75 -2.97 -4.08
C ALA A 79 -5.55 -3.90 -3.79
N GLU A 80 -5.01 -4.60 -4.80
CA GLU A 80 -3.84 -5.46 -4.62
C GLU A 80 -2.57 -4.67 -4.24
N ILE A 81 -2.38 -3.47 -4.78
CA ILE A 81 -1.27 -2.58 -4.38
C ILE A 81 -1.41 -2.16 -2.91
N VAL A 82 -2.63 -1.78 -2.51
CA VAL A 82 -2.92 -1.38 -1.14
C VAL A 82 -2.66 -2.55 -0.17
N ASP A 83 -3.15 -3.75 -0.48
CA ASP A 83 -2.93 -4.94 0.35
C ASP A 83 -1.45 -5.33 0.45
N ALA A 84 -0.71 -5.24 -0.66
CA ALA A 84 0.74 -5.51 -0.67
C ALA A 84 1.54 -4.47 0.13
N ALA A 85 1.17 -3.19 0.03
CA ALA A 85 1.82 -2.12 0.77
C ALA A 85 1.54 -2.21 2.28
N ASP A 86 0.31 -2.57 2.67
CA ASP A 86 -0.07 -2.78 4.08
C ASP A 86 0.71 -3.95 4.68
N LEU A 87 0.76 -5.09 3.98
CA LEU A 87 1.54 -6.25 4.42
C LEU A 87 3.05 -5.93 4.51
N LEU A 88 3.62 -5.23 3.53
CA LEU A 88 5.03 -4.83 3.59
C LEU A 88 5.29 -3.90 4.77
N ALA A 89 4.37 -2.98 5.07
CA ALA A 89 4.48 -2.09 6.22
C ALA A 89 4.44 -2.85 7.56
N GLU A 90 3.57 -3.86 7.67
CA GLU A 90 3.51 -4.78 8.83
C GLU A 90 4.84 -5.54 8.98
N LEU A 91 5.32 -6.19 7.91
CA LEU A 91 6.57 -6.97 7.93
C LEU A 91 7.81 -6.14 8.29
N GLU A 92 7.90 -4.89 7.83
CA GLU A 92 9.03 -4.03 8.18
C GLU A 92 8.92 -3.48 9.62
N LEU A 93 7.71 -3.34 10.18
CA LEU A 93 7.55 -3.01 11.60
C LEU A 93 7.95 -4.18 12.50
N ASP A 94 7.50 -5.39 12.16
CA ASP A 94 7.90 -6.61 12.88
C ASP A 94 9.42 -6.82 12.86
N ALA A 95 10.09 -6.31 11.83
CA ALA A 95 11.54 -6.32 11.69
C ALA A 95 12.26 -5.11 12.32
N ASP A 96 11.58 -4.31 13.13
CA ASP A 96 12.08 -3.09 13.80
C ASP A 96 12.67 -2.06 12.83
N ARG A 97 12.01 -1.86 11.68
CA ARG A 97 12.41 -0.92 10.63
C ARG A 97 11.28 0.09 10.34
N PRO A 98 10.97 0.97 11.30
CA PRO A 98 9.84 1.90 11.18
C PRO A 98 9.94 2.82 9.97
N ASP A 99 11.14 3.28 9.60
CA ASP A 99 11.34 4.11 8.40
C ASP A 99 10.92 3.40 7.10
N ARG A 100 11.20 2.10 7.00
CA ARG A 100 10.86 1.28 5.82
C ARG A 100 9.37 0.98 5.77
N SER A 101 8.76 0.74 6.92
CA SER A 101 7.31 0.61 7.04
C SER A 101 6.58 1.88 6.60
N ALA A 102 7.02 3.04 7.12
CA ALA A 102 6.44 4.33 6.75
C ALA A 102 6.61 4.61 5.25
N ARG A 103 7.72 4.17 4.63
CA ARG A 103 7.92 4.27 3.18
C ARG A 103 6.95 3.39 2.39
N ALA A 104 6.75 2.14 2.80
CA ALA A 104 5.81 1.22 2.15
C ALA A 104 4.37 1.77 2.18
N ALA A 105 3.92 2.25 3.34
CA ALA A 105 2.60 2.85 3.49
C ALA A 105 2.41 4.07 2.56
N ARG A 106 3.40 4.97 2.48
CA ARG A 106 3.35 6.13 1.57
C ARG A 106 3.30 5.74 0.09
N GLN A 107 3.97 4.65 -0.29
CA GLN A 107 3.95 4.15 -1.65
C GLN A 107 2.57 3.62 -2.04
N GLY A 108 1.90 2.87 -1.15
CA GLY A 108 0.51 2.48 -1.36
C GLY A 108 -0.43 3.69 -1.43
N LEU A 109 -0.24 4.69 -0.56
CA LEU A 109 -1.05 5.92 -0.56
C LEU A 109 -0.89 6.77 -1.83
N ALA A 110 0.23 6.64 -2.55
CA ALA A 110 0.39 7.26 -3.86
C ALA A 110 -0.53 6.64 -4.92
N SER A 111 -0.94 5.38 -4.75
CA SER A 111 -1.91 4.71 -5.63
C SER A 111 -3.36 4.93 -5.20
N ASP A 112 -3.61 4.97 -3.89
CA ASP A 112 -4.92 5.19 -3.29
C ASP A 112 -4.78 6.06 -2.01
N PRO A 113 -5.04 7.37 -2.08
CA PRO A 113 -4.98 8.23 -0.92
C PRO A 113 -6.11 8.00 0.08
N TYR A 114 -7.15 7.25 -0.29
CA TYR A 114 -8.34 6.99 0.54
C TYR A 114 -8.24 5.69 1.34
N ALA A 115 -7.18 4.91 1.13
CA ALA A 115 -6.94 3.65 1.84
C ALA A 115 -6.57 3.90 3.32
N GLU A 116 -7.57 3.95 4.20
CA GLU A 116 -7.41 4.17 5.63
C GLU A 116 -6.47 3.18 6.32
N GLN A 117 -6.39 1.92 5.87
CA GLN A 117 -5.43 0.96 6.43
C GLN A 117 -3.98 1.44 6.30
N LEU A 118 -3.62 2.08 5.18
CA LEU A 118 -2.26 2.58 4.97
C LEU A 118 -1.98 3.83 5.81
N TRP A 119 -2.98 4.66 6.08
CA TRP A 119 -2.86 5.74 7.06
C TRP A 119 -2.63 5.19 8.47
N ARG A 120 -3.32 4.10 8.85
CA ARG A 120 -3.07 3.38 10.12
C ARG A 120 -1.65 2.82 10.18
N ALA A 121 -1.18 2.17 9.13
CA ALA A 121 0.19 1.66 9.04
C ALA A 121 1.23 2.78 9.17
N LEU A 122 1.02 3.92 8.49
CA LEU A 122 1.90 5.08 8.56
C LEU A 122 1.95 5.68 9.97
N MET A 123 0.80 5.83 10.64
CA MET A 123 0.75 6.33 12.02
C MET A 123 1.50 5.40 12.99
N ARG A 124 1.32 4.07 12.87
CA ARG A 124 2.07 3.09 13.68
C ARG A 124 3.57 3.20 13.43
N ALA A 125 3.98 3.28 12.17
CA ALA A 125 5.38 3.39 11.81
C ALA A 125 6.05 4.66 12.35
N GLU A 126 5.38 5.81 12.27
CA GLU A 126 5.93 7.06 12.81
C GLU A 126 5.93 7.09 14.34
N TYR A 127 4.95 6.45 14.98
CA TYR A 127 4.98 6.23 16.42
C TYR A 127 6.18 5.36 16.81
N GLU A 128 6.40 4.24 16.09
CA GLU A 128 7.55 3.36 16.27
C GLU A 128 8.89 3.97 15.82
N ALA A 129 8.90 5.11 15.13
CA ALA A 129 10.09 5.93 14.92
C ALA A 129 10.30 6.99 16.02
N GLY A 130 9.33 7.18 16.93
CA GLY A 130 9.35 8.21 17.97
C GLY A 130 8.91 9.59 17.46
N ASN A 131 8.38 9.66 16.25
CA ASN A 131 8.04 10.89 15.55
C ASN A 131 6.57 11.28 15.76
N MET A 132 6.19 11.66 16.98
CA MET A 132 4.79 12.04 17.28
C MET A 132 4.26 13.19 16.41
N SER A 133 5.11 14.14 16.02
CA SER A 133 4.70 15.18 15.07
C SER A 133 4.25 14.59 13.73
N ARG A 134 4.94 13.56 13.21
CA ARG A 134 4.56 12.90 11.96
C ARG A 134 3.29 12.06 12.11
N VAL A 135 3.01 11.52 13.30
CA VAL A 135 1.72 10.87 13.60
C VAL A 135 0.57 11.88 13.45
N HIS A 136 0.72 13.09 14.00
CA HIS A 136 -0.29 14.15 13.87
C HIS A 136 -0.44 14.64 12.42
N GLU A 137 0.65 14.76 11.67
CA GLU A 137 0.56 15.10 10.24
C GLU A 137 -0.16 14.02 9.44
N ALA A 138 0.15 12.74 9.67
CA ALA A 138 -0.54 11.62 9.02
C ALA A 138 -2.04 11.60 9.34
N TRP A 139 -2.41 11.85 10.60
CA TRP A 139 -3.80 11.97 11.02
C TRP A 139 -4.55 13.11 10.30
N LYS A 140 -3.96 14.31 10.24
CA LYS A 140 -4.55 15.45 9.52
C LYS A 140 -4.71 15.16 8.03
N ALA A 141 -3.71 14.51 7.41
CA ALA A 141 -3.78 14.11 6.01
C ALA A 141 -4.89 13.07 5.75
N CYS A 142 -5.04 12.10 6.65
CA CYS A 142 -6.13 11.12 6.60
C CYS A 142 -7.51 11.80 6.68
N LEU A 143 -7.70 12.74 7.63
CA LEU A 143 -8.95 13.49 7.75
C LEU A 143 -9.28 14.26 6.46
N LYS A 144 -8.27 14.88 5.85
CA LYS A 144 -8.45 15.57 4.57
C LYS A 144 -8.88 14.61 3.47
N ALA A 145 -8.23 13.45 3.35
CA ALA A 145 -8.57 12.45 2.34
C ALA A 145 -10.01 11.92 2.51
N VAL A 146 -10.46 11.67 3.74
CA VAL A 146 -11.84 11.25 4.02
C VAL A 146 -12.83 12.35 3.63
N ALA A 147 -12.56 13.60 4.00
CA ALA A 147 -13.41 14.75 3.69
C ALA A 147 -13.57 15.00 2.17
N GLU A 148 -12.57 14.63 1.36
CA GLU A 148 -12.65 14.72 -0.11
C GLU A 148 -13.67 13.75 -0.72
N VAL A 149 -13.87 12.57 -0.12
CA VAL A 149 -14.83 11.57 -0.60
C VAL A 149 -16.20 11.75 0.05
N SER A 150 -16.22 12.19 1.31
CA SER A 150 -17.45 12.42 2.07
C SER A 150 -17.27 13.62 2.99
N ALA A 151 -17.92 14.74 2.64
CA ALA A 151 -17.79 16.00 3.37
C ALA A 151 -18.19 15.90 4.85
N ASP A 152 -19.18 15.04 5.15
CA ASP A 152 -19.66 14.75 6.51
C ASP A 152 -19.17 13.37 7.01
N GLY A 153 -18.21 12.76 6.31
CA GLY A 153 -17.69 11.44 6.61
C GLY A 153 -16.70 11.49 7.77
N ASP A 154 -16.94 10.68 8.78
CA ASP A 154 -15.93 10.37 9.78
C ASP A 154 -14.98 9.27 9.27
N PRO A 155 -13.69 9.31 9.61
CA PRO A 155 -12.80 8.18 9.37
C PRO A 155 -13.34 6.91 10.03
N HIS A 156 -12.91 5.76 9.52
CA HIS A 156 -13.26 4.47 10.09
C HIS A 156 -12.99 4.45 11.61
N PRO A 157 -13.89 3.86 12.43
CA PRO A 157 -13.73 3.84 13.89
C PRO A 157 -12.39 3.28 14.37
N GLU A 158 -11.83 2.31 13.65
CA GLU A 158 -10.50 1.75 13.93
C GLU A 158 -9.39 2.79 13.78
N THR A 159 -9.48 3.67 12.77
CA THR A 159 -8.50 4.74 12.52
C THR A 159 -8.54 5.77 13.65
N ILE A 160 -9.75 6.14 14.09
CA ILE A 160 -9.95 7.04 15.24
C ILE A 160 -9.40 6.41 16.52
N ALA A 161 -9.72 5.14 16.77
CA ALA A 161 -9.28 4.41 17.95
C ALA A 161 -7.75 4.32 18.03
N LEU A 162 -7.10 4.00 16.90
CA LEU A 162 -5.65 3.96 16.80
C LEU A 162 -5.03 5.32 17.15
N TYR A 163 -5.50 6.41 16.52
CA TYR A 163 -4.94 7.73 16.79
C TYR A 163 -5.04 8.10 18.27
N ARG A 164 -6.23 7.90 18.87
CA ARG A 164 -6.44 8.13 20.31
C ARG A 164 -5.47 7.32 21.16
N GLN A 165 -5.29 6.03 20.86
CA GLN A 165 -4.35 5.15 21.56
C GLN A 165 -2.91 5.68 21.49
N LEU A 166 -2.43 6.04 20.28
CA LEU A 166 -1.06 6.54 20.09
C LEU A 166 -0.82 7.86 20.82
N THR A 167 -1.82 8.75 20.86
CA THR A 167 -1.71 10.04 21.57
C THR A 167 -1.81 9.92 23.09
N ALA A 168 -2.55 8.92 23.60
CA ALA A 168 -2.66 8.66 25.04
C ALA A 168 -1.42 7.96 25.59
N THR A 169 -0.76 7.14 24.76
CA THR A 169 0.40 6.35 25.17
C THR A 169 1.68 7.12 24.91
N ARG A 170 2.34 7.61 25.96
CA ARG A 170 3.70 8.13 25.82
C ARG A 170 4.63 6.96 25.48
N ARG A 171 5.34 7.05 24.35
CA ARG A 171 6.32 6.02 23.99
C ARG A 171 7.45 6.00 25.03
N PRO A 172 7.78 4.85 25.63
CA PRO A 172 8.96 4.74 26.48
C PRO A 172 10.21 5.02 25.62
N ALA A 173 11.13 5.81 26.17
CA ALA A 173 12.38 6.20 25.51
C ALA A 173 13.35 5.03 25.36
#